data_AF-A0A7L9FHR3-F1
#
_entry.id   AF-A0A7L9FHR3-F1
#
_cell.length_a   1.000
_cell.length_b   1.000
_cell.length_c   1.000
_cell.angle_alpha   90.00
_cell.angle_beta   90.00
_cell.angle_gamma   90.00
#
_symmetry.space_group_name_H-M   'P 1'
#
loop_
_entity.id
_entity.type
_entity.pdbx_description
1 polymer ?
#
loop_
_entity_poly.entity_id
_entity_poly.type
_entity_poly.pdbx_seq_one_letter_code
_entity_poly.pdbx_strand_id
1 'polypeptide(L)'
;MEPEQRVLWRGKPSFASFLGMFSLYSTPAWSQLVALALWGFAPVSIKSFLSSLAFVTNWVTGLSEPYSLIYAMGAVIAVTVCVLDWLMHVDAKPLLFVSVSYALPEIARFLRVLDGGYLARCGVLGVASIIGVLGVEVYRRSFEYYVTQDSVVMKGGFLRKWERVVKKGAISDVLVIRPLLGAIFGFAHIMPITQSQLGLGDTFSLGAVVAGEKSAGVIIGGGKQIKEVEARPWNCIYGVRGFREVKEAILK
;
A
#
# COMPACT_ATOMS: atom_id res chain seq x y z
N MET A 1 -21.87 -30.72 10.23
CA MET A 1 -20.58 -30.95 10.92
C MET A 1 -19.63 -31.48 9.85
N GLU A 2 -18.89 -30.60 9.18
CA GLU A 2 -17.90 -31.02 8.19
C GLU A 2 -16.73 -31.70 8.89
N PRO A 3 -16.19 -32.80 8.32
CA PRO A 3 -15.10 -33.53 8.95
C PRO A 3 -13.90 -32.60 9.10
N GLU A 4 -13.25 -32.63 10.25
CA GLU A 4 -12.00 -31.94 10.52
C GLU A 4 -10.95 -32.37 9.48
N GLN A 5 -10.89 -31.67 8.34
CA GLN A 5 -9.78 -31.79 7.41
C GLN A 5 -8.53 -31.46 8.20
N ARG A 6 -7.63 -32.45 8.37
CA ARG A 6 -6.38 -32.26 9.13
C ARG A 6 -5.63 -31.08 8.54
N VAL A 7 -5.55 -30.00 9.32
CA VAL A 7 -4.81 -28.79 8.96
C VAL A 7 -3.32 -29.15 9.03
N LEU A 8 -2.65 -29.16 7.88
CA LEU A 8 -1.21 -29.43 7.77
C LEU A 8 -0.41 -28.21 8.20
N TRP A 9 -0.91 -27.01 7.90
CA TRP A 9 -0.28 -25.76 8.28
C TRP A 9 -1.30 -24.63 8.44
N ARG A 10 -1.04 -23.74 9.41
CA ARG A 10 -1.82 -22.52 9.63
C ARG A 10 -0.87 -21.35 9.88
N GLY A 11 -1.16 -20.20 9.30
CA GLY A 11 -0.39 -19.00 9.58
C GLY A 11 -1.11 -17.70 9.28
N LYS A 12 -0.48 -16.62 9.69
CA LYS A 12 -0.93 -15.24 9.50
C LYS A 12 0.17 -14.42 8.84
N PRO A 13 -0.17 -13.33 8.15
CA PRO A 13 0.84 -12.45 7.59
C PRO A 13 1.73 -11.84 8.68
N SER A 14 3.02 -11.79 8.44
CA SER A 14 3.96 -11.09 9.31
C SER A 14 3.74 -9.57 9.27
N PHE A 15 4.13 -8.87 10.34
CA PHE A 15 4.11 -7.41 10.36
C PHE A 15 4.98 -6.80 9.24
N ALA A 16 6.16 -7.36 9.03
CA ALA A 16 7.14 -6.87 8.06
C ALA A 16 6.64 -6.91 6.61
N SER A 17 5.74 -7.84 6.26
CA SER A 17 5.16 -7.88 4.92
C SER A 17 4.19 -6.74 4.63
N PHE A 18 3.70 -6.05 5.66
CA PHE A 18 2.79 -4.90 5.51
C PHE A 18 3.52 -3.54 5.64
N LEU A 19 4.86 -3.54 5.74
CA LEU A 19 5.66 -2.32 5.96
C LEU A 19 5.41 -1.24 4.88
N GLY A 20 5.25 -1.65 3.62
CA GLY A 20 4.90 -0.73 2.54
C GLY A 20 3.56 -0.02 2.78
N MET A 21 2.52 -0.77 3.17
CA MET A 21 1.22 -0.18 3.52
C MET A 21 1.33 0.72 4.76
N PHE A 22 2.06 0.32 5.80
CA PHE A 22 2.28 1.18 6.97
C PHE A 22 2.97 2.51 6.59
N SER A 23 3.95 2.46 5.70
CA SER A 23 4.62 3.65 5.19
C SER A 23 3.69 4.55 4.38
N LEU A 24 2.83 3.97 3.54
CA LEU A 24 1.88 4.72 2.72
C LEU A 24 0.81 5.41 3.57
N TYR A 25 0.25 4.72 4.56
CA TYR A 25 -0.78 5.29 5.44
C TYR A 25 -0.22 6.22 6.53
N SER A 26 1.11 6.25 6.75
CA SER A 26 1.77 7.25 7.59
C SER A 26 2.28 8.47 6.81
N THR A 27 2.07 8.51 5.49
CA THR A 27 2.49 9.60 4.60
C THR A 27 2.06 11.00 5.02
N PRO A 28 0.83 11.23 5.52
CA PRO A 28 0.44 12.57 5.96
C PRO A 28 1.39 13.16 7.01
N ALA A 29 1.88 12.37 7.96
CA ALA A 29 2.81 12.83 8.99
C ALA A 29 4.25 12.91 8.49
N TRP A 30 4.78 11.86 7.87
CA TRP A 30 6.21 11.85 7.51
C TRP A 30 6.52 12.82 6.37
N SER A 31 5.58 13.09 5.46
CA SER A 31 5.75 14.11 4.42
C SER A 31 6.00 15.51 4.99
N GLN A 32 5.37 15.86 6.11
CA GLN A 32 5.62 17.13 6.81
C GLN A 32 6.98 17.15 7.50
N LEU A 33 7.42 16.02 8.07
CA LEU A 33 8.77 15.89 8.63
C LEU A 33 9.84 16.03 7.54
N VAL A 34 9.63 15.43 6.38
CA VAL A 34 10.52 15.56 5.22
C VAL A 34 10.51 16.98 4.69
N ALA A 35 9.35 17.62 4.56
CA ALA A 35 9.26 19.02 4.13
C ALA A 35 10.01 19.95 5.10
N LEU A 36 9.87 19.73 6.41
CA LEU A 36 10.58 20.50 7.44
C LEU A 36 12.09 20.28 7.38
N ALA A 37 12.54 19.04 7.18
CA ALA A 37 13.95 18.73 6.98
C ALA A 37 14.50 19.39 5.71
N LEU A 38 13.79 19.27 4.58
CA LEU A 38 14.17 19.90 3.31
C LEU A 38 14.27 21.42 3.45
N TRP A 39 13.33 22.06 4.16
CA TRP A 39 13.41 23.48 4.45
C TRP A 39 14.61 23.82 5.36
N GLY A 40 14.88 23.01 6.39
CA GLY A 40 16.03 23.18 7.27
C GLY A 40 17.35 23.18 6.51
N PHE A 41 17.55 22.18 5.63
CA PHE A 41 18.77 22.00 4.85
C PHE A 41 18.85 22.85 3.57
N ALA A 42 17.77 23.51 3.16
CA ALA A 42 17.79 24.31 1.95
C ALA A 42 18.72 25.53 2.06
N PRO A 43 19.57 25.79 1.05
CA PRO A 43 20.39 26.99 0.96
C PRO A 43 19.52 28.24 0.83
N VAL A 44 20.07 29.39 1.23
CA VAL A 44 19.37 30.69 1.25
C VAL A 44 18.77 31.02 -0.12
N SER A 45 19.49 30.75 -1.22
CA SER A 45 19.00 31.00 -2.58
C SER A 45 17.69 30.26 -2.89
N ILE A 46 17.55 29.01 -2.44
CA ILE A 46 16.33 28.23 -2.63
C ILE A 46 15.21 28.77 -1.74
N LYS A 47 15.51 29.12 -0.49
CA LYS A 47 14.54 29.72 0.43
C LYS A 47 13.98 31.04 -0.12
N SER A 48 14.85 31.91 -0.64
CA SER A 48 14.46 33.19 -1.26
C SER A 48 13.63 32.99 -2.53
N PHE A 49 13.97 31.98 -3.34
CA PHE A 49 13.15 31.62 -4.51
C PHE A 49 11.77 31.11 -4.08
N LEU A 50 11.70 30.20 -3.11
CA LEU A 50 10.42 29.66 -2.62
C LEU A 50 9.56 30.72 -1.92
N SER A 51 10.16 31.65 -1.18
CA SER A 51 9.42 32.78 -0.57
C SER A 51 8.79 33.68 -1.63
N SER A 52 9.35 33.78 -2.84
CA SER A 52 8.69 34.52 -3.94
C SER A 52 7.36 33.88 -4.37
N LEU A 53 7.20 32.57 -4.15
CA LEU A 53 5.97 31.81 -4.43
C LEU A 53 5.00 31.79 -3.24
N ALA A 54 5.41 32.33 -2.08
CA ALA A 54 4.64 32.22 -0.86
C ALA A 54 3.30 32.94 -0.93
N PHE A 55 3.12 33.93 -1.81
CA PHE A 55 1.82 34.58 -2.01
C PHE A 55 0.72 33.56 -2.36
N VAL A 56 1.04 32.54 -3.18
CA VAL A 56 0.10 31.49 -3.57
C VAL A 56 -0.23 30.60 -2.38
N THR A 57 0.80 30.15 -1.66
CA THR A 57 0.62 29.21 -0.54
C THR A 57 -0.02 29.89 0.67
N ASN A 58 0.27 31.17 0.91
CA ASN A 58 -0.34 31.98 1.96
C ASN A 58 -1.82 32.20 1.67
N TRP A 59 -2.21 32.42 0.40
CA TRP A 59 -3.62 32.54 0.02
C TRP A 59 -4.40 31.24 0.28
N VAL A 60 -3.80 30.09 -0.06
CA VAL A 60 -4.44 28.77 0.11
C VAL A 60 -4.52 28.35 1.58
N THR A 61 -3.42 28.51 2.32
CA THR A 61 -3.28 27.97 3.69
C THR A 61 -3.60 28.98 4.78
N GLY A 62 -3.51 30.29 4.50
CA GLY A 62 -3.65 31.34 5.53
C GLY A 62 -2.58 31.30 6.62
N LEU A 63 -1.48 30.58 6.42
CA LEU A 63 -0.35 30.51 7.35
C LEU A 63 0.66 31.63 7.07
N SER A 64 1.36 32.05 8.12
CA SER A 64 2.54 32.90 7.97
C SER A 64 3.72 32.12 7.40
N GLU A 65 4.60 32.82 6.69
CA GLU A 65 5.89 32.27 6.31
C GLU A 65 6.76 31.98 7.54
N PRO A 66 7.55 30.90 7.53
CA PRO A 66 7.77 29.94 6.44
C PRO A 66 6.79 28.75 6.41
N TYR A 67 5.87 28.68 7.36
CA TYR A 67 5.07 27.48 7.62
C TYR A 67 4.08 27.14 6.51
N SER A 68 3.56 28.13 5.79
CA SER A 68 2.71 27.92 4.61
C SER A 68 3.40 27.11 3.52
N LEU A 69 4.65 27.44 3.21
CA LEU A 69 5.46 26.75 2.20
C LEU A 69 5.80 25.33 2.65
N ILE A 70 6.22 25.15 3.90
CA ILE A 70 6.54 23.83 4.45
C ILE A 70 5.31 22.92 4.38
N TYR A 71 4.15 23.43 4.79
CA TYR A 71 2.90 22.68 4.73
C TYR A 71 2.53 22.27 3.30
N ALA A 72 2.61 23.21 2.35
CA ALA A 72 2.33 22.96 0.94
C ALA A 72 3.32 21.96 0.33
N MET A 73 4.61 22.06 0.64
CA MET A 73 5.63 21.09 0.21
C MET A 73 5.31 19.68 0.71
N GLY A 74 4.94 19.54 1.99
CA GLY A 74 4.55 18.24 2.53
C GLY A 74 3.32 17.66 1.83
N ALA A 75 2.32 18.49 1.52
CA ALA A 75 1.15 18.05 0.75
C ALA A 75 1.54 17.55 -0.65
N VAL A 76 2.40 18.29 -1.37
CA VAL A 76 2.90 17.91 -2.70
C VAL A 76 3.68 16.61 -2.64
N ILE A 77 4.59 16.45 -1.67
CA ILE A 77 5.35 15.21 -1.47
C ILE A 77 4.39 14.04 -1.23
N ALA A 78 3.43 14.20 -0.32
CA ALA A 78 2.48 13.14 0.02
C ALA A 78 1.63 12.70 -1.19
N VAL A 79 1.06 13.66 -1.91
CA VAL A 79 0.26 13.38 -3.11
C VAL A 79 1.11 12.73 -4.19
N THR A 80 2.34 13.21 -4.41
CA THR A 80 3.25 12.62 -5.41
C THR A 80 3.54 11.16 -5.11
N VAL A 81 3.88 10.83 -3.86
CA VAL A 81 4.14 9.45 -3.43
C VAL A 81 2.92 8.55 -3.66
N CYS A 82 1.72 9.01 -3.30
CA CYS A 82 0.51 8.22 -3.48
C CYS A 82 0.03 8.14 -4.94
N VAL A 83 0.32 9.14 -5.78
CA VAL A 83 0.07 9.08 -7.22
C VAL A 83 0.99 8.05 -7.86
N LEU A 84 2.27 8.02 -7.49
CA LEU A 84 3.20 6.99 -7.96
C LEU A 84 2.75 5.59 -7.53
N ASP A 85 2.33 5.43 -6.27
CA ASP A 85 1.78 4.15 -5.79
C ASP A 85 0.51 3.73 -6.55
N TRP A 86 -0.41 4.68 -6.78
CA TRP A 86 -1.62 4.44 -7.57
C TRP A 86 -1.31 4.04 -9.01
N LEU A 87 -0.32 4.67 -9.66
CA LEU A 87 0.10 4.31 -11.02
C LEU A 87 0.70 2.90 -11.07
N MET A 88 1.39 2.46 -10.02
CA MET A 88 2.04 1.14 -9.97
C MET A 88 1.09 0.02 -9.58
N HIS A 89 0.20 0.23 -8.60
CA HIS A 89 -0.65 -0.82 -8.02
C HIS A 89 -2.14 -0.66 -8.34
N VAL A 90 -2.54 0.42 -9.03
CA VAL A 90 -3.95 0.73 -9.38
C VAL A 90 -4.87 0.76 -8.15
N ASP A 91 -4.32 1.02 -6.97
CA ASP A 91 -5.05 1.09 -5.71
C ASP A 91 -5.21 2.56 -5.28
N ALA A 92 -6.40 3.14 -5.49
CA ALA A 92 -6.65 4.55 -5.17
C ALA A 92 -6.82 4.85 -3.67
N LYS A 93 -6.87 3.82 -2.80
CA LYS A 93 -7.19 3.99 -1.37
C LYS A 93 -6.17 4.85 -0.61
N PRO A 94 -4.84 4.67 -0.78
CA PRO A 94 -3.86 5.52 -0.10
C PRO A 94 -3.95 6.98 -0.57
N LEU A 95 -4.17 7.19 -1.88
CA LEU A 95 -4.33 8.52 -2.45
C LEU A 95 -5.57 9.25 -1.91
N LEU A 96 -6.70 8.55 -1.82
CA LEU A 96 -7.93 9.10 -1.21
C LEU A 96 -7.69 9.41 0.27
N PHE A 97 -7.04 8.51 1.00
CA PHE A 97 -6.74 8.71 2.42
C PHE A 97 -5.84 9.93 2.65
N VAL A 98 -4.78 10.11 1.87
CA VAL A 98 -3.89 11.28 1.95
C VAL A 98 -4.64 12.56 1.59
N SER A 99 -5.41 12.56 0.49
CA SER A 99 -6.20 13.71 0.06
C SER A 99 -7.18 14.16 1.14
N VAL A 100 -7.91 13.22 1.76
CA VAL A 100 -8.82 13.51 2.87
C VAL A 100 -8.06 14.03 4.09
N SER A 101 -6.91 13.42 4.42
CA SER A 101 -6.10 13.83 5.57
C SER A 101 -5.63 15.28 5.46
N TYR A 102 -5.29 15.75 4.26
CA TYR A 102 -4.90 17.15 4.00
C TYR A 102 -6.10 18.10 3.86
N ALA A 103 -7.26 17.61 3.41
CA ALA A 103 -8.49 18.40 3.34
C ALA A 103 -9.09 18.69 4.73
N LEU A 104 -9.05 17.71 5.64
CA LEU A 104 -9.60 17.81 7.00
C LEU A 104 -9.14 19.05 7.79
N PRO A 105 -7.83 19.35 7.93
CA PRO A 105 -7.38 20.54 8.66
C PRO A 105 -7.82 21.85 7.99
N GLU A 106 -7.93 21.89 6.66
CA GLU A 106 -8.41 23.10 5.97
C GLU A 106 -9.92 23.29 6.14
N ILE A 107 -10.70 22.20 6.09
CA ILE A 107 -12.14 22.26 6.38
C ILE A 107 -12.36 22.69 7.83
N ALA A 108 -11.61 22.12 8.79
CA ALA A 108 -11.71 22.50 10.20
C ALA A 108 -11.35 23.98 10.43
N ARG A 109 -10.39 24.52 9.68
CA ARG A 109 -10.07 25.96 9.68
C ARG A 109 -11.23 26.80 9.16
N PHE A 110 -11.83 26.43 8.02
CA PHE A 110 -12.97 27.17 7.45
C PHE A 110 -14.18 27.17 8.39
N LEU A 111 -14.42 26.06 9.09
CA LEU A 111 -15.48 25.93 10.09
C LEU A 111 -15.14 26.57 11.45
N ARG A 112 -13.95 27.15 11.60
CA ARG A 112 -13.43 27.75 12.85
C ARG A 112 -13.44 26.79 14.05
N VAL A 113 -13.26 25.50 13.78
CA VAL A 113 -13.23 24.44 14.81
C VAL A 113 -11.84 24.29 15.43
N LEU A 114 -10.78 24.55 14.66
CA LEU A 114 -9.38 24.46 15.10
C LEU A 114 -8.65 25.77 14.84
N ASP A 115 -7.71 26.09 15.73
CA ASP A 115 -6.73 27.14 15.50
C ASP A 115 -5.99 26.83 14.20
N GLY A 116 -6.08 27.72 13.21
CA GLY A 116 -5.48 27.57 11.89
C GLY A 116 -3.95 27.66 11.89
N GLY A 117 -3.29 27.33 13.01
CA GLY A 117 -1.84 27.30 13.15
C GLY A 117 -1.22 26.04 12.55
N TYR A 118 0.08 26.11 12.26
CA TYR A 118 0.82 25.00 11.65
C TYR A 118 0.84 23.75 12.54
N LEU A 119 1.06 23.91 13.84
CA LEU A 119 1.11 22.80 14.79
C LEU A 119 -0.23 22.04 14.89
N ALA A 120 -1.35 22.75 14.84
CA ALA A 120 -2.67 22.12 14.86
C ALA A 120 -2.88 21.24 13.63
N ARG A 121 -2.44 21.69 12.45
CA ARG A 121 -2.46 20.88 11.22
C ARG A 121 -1.58 19.65 11.32
N CYS A 122 -0.35 19.80 11.79
CA CYS A 122 0.54 18.66 12.03
C CYS A 122 -0.08 17.66 13.02
N GLY A 123 -0.77 18.14 14.06
CA GLY A 123 -1.53 17.31 14.99
C GLY A 123 -2.61 16.48 14.28
N VAL A 124 -3.44 17.11 13.44
CA VAL A 124 -4.47 16.41 12.65
C VAL A 124 -3.85 15.37 11.71
N LEU A 125 -2.78 15.72 10.99
CA LEU A 125 -2.08 14.79 10.09
C LEU A 125 -1.41 13.64 10.85
N GLY A 126 -0.89 13.90 12.04
CA GLY A 126 -0.35 12.90 12.96
C GLY A 126 -1.42 11.91 13.42
N VAL A 127 -2.56 12.42 13.89
CA VAL A 127 -3.71 11.59 14.28
C VAL A 127 -4.22 10.78 13.10
N ALA A 128 -4.37 11.39 11.91
CA ALA A 128 -4.75 10.68 10.70
C ALA A 128 -3.78 9.54 10.41
N SER A 129 -2.46 9.79 10.44
CA SER A 129 -1.43 8.77 10.21
C SER A 129 -1.50 7.61 11.21
N ILE A 130 -1.76 7.89 12.49
CA ILE A 130 -1.96 6.85 13.51
C ILE A 130 -3.20 6.01 13.17
N ILE A 131 -4.32 6.65 12.82
CA ILE A 131 -5.55 5.95 12.39
C ILE A 131 -5.28 5.08 11.17
N GLY A 132 -4.52 5.59 10.19
CA GLY A 132 -4.11 4.85 8.99
C GLY A 132 -3.30 3.61 9.34
N VAL A 133 -2.27 3.74 10.18
CA VAL A 133 -1.43 2.62 10.63
C VAL A 133 -2.26 1.58 11.41
N LEU A 134 -3.14 2.02 12.32
CA LEU A 134 -4.03 1.11 13.04
C LEU A 134 -5.00 0.40 12.09
N GLY A 135 -5.52 1.10 11.09
CA GLY A 135 -6.36 0.53 10.03
C GLY A 135 -5.64 -0.58 9.25
N VAL A 136 -4.37 -0.35 8.89
CA VAL A 136 -3.53 -1.37 8.24
C VAL A 136 -3.29 -2.57 9.15
N GLU A 137 -3.07 -2.36 10.45
CA GLU A 137 -2.86 -3.45 11.41
C GLU A 137 -4.13 -4.30 11.59
N VAL A 138 -5.30 -3.66 11.68
CA VAL A 138 -6.59 -4.37 11.71
C VAL A 138 -6.82 -5.13 10.40
N TYR A 139 -6.52 -4.52 9.26
CA TYR A 139 -6.60 -5.18 7.95
C TYR A 139 -5.66 -6.39 7.88
N ARG A 140 -4.41 -6.27 8.32
CA ARG A 140 -3.44 -7.38 8.39
C ARG A 140 -3.93 -8.53 9.25
N ARG A 141 -4.46 -8.23 10.45
CA ARG A 141 -4.95 -9.23 11.40
C ARG A 141 -6.20 -9.97 10.91
N SER A 142 -6.94 -9.40 9.97
CA SER A 142 -8.10 -10.05 9.36
C SER A 142 -7.74 -11.28 8.53
N PHE A 143 -6.48 -11.39 8.06
CA PHE A 143 -6.08 -12.49 7.19
C PHE A 143 -5.57 -13.71 7.95
N GLU A 144 -6.07 -14.88 7.53
CA GLU A 144 -5.65 -16.19 8.01
C GLU A 144 -5.51 -17.16 6.83
N TYR A 145 -4.43 -17.94 6.85
CA TYR A 145 -4.11 -18.91 5.80
C TYR A 145 -4.05 -20.32 6.38
N TYR A 146 -4.60 -21.27 5.64
CA TYR A 146 -4.62 -22.68 6.00
C TYR A 146 -4.20 -23.53 4.80
N VAL A 147 -3.41 -24.55 5.07
CA VAL A 147 -3.13 -25.63 4.13
C VAL A 147 -3.68 -26.91 4.76
N THR A 148 -4.65 -27.52 4.09
CA THR A 148 -5.23 -28.81 4.46
C THR A 148 -4.65 -29.91 3.57
N GLN A 149 -5.12 -31.15 3.74
CA GLN A 149 -4.71 -32.27 2.88
C GLN A 149 -5.06 -32.02 1.41
N ASP A 150 -6.24 -31.45 1.13
CA ASP A 150 -6.76 -31.35 -0.25
C ASP A 150 -6.85 -29.91 -0.78
N SER A 151 -6.70 -28.90 0.08
CA SER A 151 -6.90 -27.51 -0.30
C SER A 151 -6.00 -26.50 0.40
N VAL A 152 -5.84 -25.35 -0.24
CA VAL A 152 -5.25 -24.13 0.33
C VAL A 152 -6.39 -23.13 0.51
N VAL A 153 -6.61 -22.72 1.76
CA VAL A 153 -7.69 -21.80 2.13
C VAL A 153 -7.08 -20.47 2.56
N MET A 154 -7.48 -19.40 1.89
CA MET A 154 -7.09 -18.03 2.18
C MET A 154 -8.34 -17.28 2.64
N LYS A 155 -8.35 -16.84 3.89
CA LYS A 155 -9.46 -16.11 4.51
C LYS A 155 -9.02 -14.73 4.92
N GLY A 156 -9.92 -13.77 4.83
CA GLY A 156 -9.76 -12.50 5.53
C GLY A 156 -10.68 -11.41 5.01
N GLY A 157 -10.21 -10.18 5.11
CA GLY A 157 -10.95 -9.00 4.71
C GLY A 157 -11.60 -8.30 5.90
N PHE A 158 -11.54 -6.98 5.85
CA PHE A 158 -12.01 -6.10 6.91
C PHE A 158 -13.47 -5.67 6.68
N LEU A 159 -13.74 -5.01 5.54
CA LEU A 159 -15.09 -4.56 5.16
C LEU A 159 -15.89 -5.64 4.43
N ARG A 160 -15.22 -6.42 3.58
CA ARG A 160 -15.81 -7.52 2.82
C ARG A 160 -15.08 -8.79 3.21
N LYS A 161 -15.81 -9.78 3.72
CA LYS A 161 -15.26 -11.10 3.98
C LYS A 161 -14.90 -11.76 2.66
N TRP A 162 -13.66 -12.21 2.56
CA TRP A 162 -13.09 -12.92 1.44
C TRP A 162 -12.66 -14.31 1.91
N GLU A 163 -13.10 -15.33 1.19
CA GLU A 163 -12.65 -16.70 1.35
C GLU A 163 -12.35 -17.24 -0.04
N ARG A 164 -11.11 -17.70 -0.22
CA ARG A 164 -10.65 -18.35 -1.45
C ARG A 164 -10.14 -19.73 -1.09
N VAL A 165 -10.73 -20.74 -1.70
CA VAL A 165 -10.32 -22.13 -1.56
C VAL A 165 -9.74 -22.60 -2.88
N VAL A 166 -8.49 -23.05 -2.86
CA VAL A 166 -7.81 -23.62 -4.02
C VAL A 166 -7.56 -25.10 -3.75
N LYS A 167 -8.17 -25.99 -4.53
CA LYS A 167 -7.92 -27.43 -4.42
C LYS A 167 -6.51 -27.75 -4.89
N LYS A 168 -5.76 -28.59 -4.17
CA LYS A 168 -4.39 -28.96 -4.52
C LYS A 168 -4.28 -29.62 -5.89
N GLY A 169 -5.23 -30.50 -6.23
CA GLY A 169 -5.28 -31.11 -7.57
C GLY A 169 -5.47 -30.12 -8.72
N ALA A 170 -5.87 -28.87 -8.44
CA ALA A 170 -5.99 -27.82 -9.45
C ALA A 170 -4.75 -26.91 -9.52
N ILE A 171 -3.79 -27.07 -8.59
CA ILE A 171 -2.55 -26.29 -8.56
C ILE A 171 -1.59 -26.91 -9.57
N SER A 172 -1.26 -26.14 -10.62
CA SER A 172 -0.25 -26.53 -11.60
C SER A 172 1.16 -26.16 -11.16
N ASP A 173 1.31 -25.05 -10.44
CA ASP A 173 2.61 -24.55 -10.01
C ASP A 173 2.50 -23.75 -8.70
N VAL A 174 3.62 -23.61 -7.97
CA VAL A 174 3.73 -22.88 -6.71
C VAL A 174 4.85 -21.86 -6.81
N LEU A 175 4.47 -20.60 -7.01
CA LEU A 175 5.40 -19.48 -7.09
C LEU A 175 5.72 -18.95 -5.68
N VAL A 176 7.02 -18.82 -5.37
CA VAL A 176 7.49 -18.23 -4.11
C VAL A 176 8.15 -16.89 -4.41
N ILE A 177 7.54 -15.80 -3.95
CA ILE A 177 8.01 -14.43 -4.16
C ILE A 177 8.64 -13.95 -2.86
N ARG A 178 9.94 -13.64 -2.90
CA ARG A 178 10.67 -13.08 -1.75
C ARG A 178 11.12 -11.66 -2.08
N PRO A 179 10.36 -10.63 -1.69
CA PRO A 179 10.75 -9.25 -1.93
C PRO A 179 12.00 -8.90 -1.11
N LEU A 180 12.66 -7.77 -1.39
CA LEU A 180 13.85 -7.33 -0.67
C LEU A 180 13.62 -7.29 0.85
N LEU A 181 12.48 -6.75 1.28
CA LEU A 181 12.08 -6.77 2.70
C LEU A 181 11.86 -8.20 3.21
N GLY A 182 11.36 -9.10 2.37
CA GLY A 182 11.24 -10.53 2.70
C GLY A 182 12.59 -11.24 2.80
N ALA A 183 13.60 -10.77 2.06
CA ALA A 183 14.98 -11.22 2.21
C ALA A 183 15.52 -10.86 3.60
N ILE A 184 15.36 -9.60 4.01
CA ILE A 184 15.86 -9.06 5.27
C ILE A 184 15.09 -9.61 6.49
N PHE A 185 13.76 -9.60 6.45
CA PHE A 185 12.90 -9.97 7.58
C PHE A 185 12.45 -11.44 7.59
N GLY A 186 12.93 -12.25 6.63
CA GLY A 186 12.72 -13.70 6.59
C GLY A 186 11.29 -14.13 6.26
N PHE A 187 10.57 -13.38 5.42
CA PHE A 187 9.23 -13.74 4.95
C PHE A 187 9.18 -13.91 3.43
N ALA A 188 8.19 -14.66 2.94
CA ALA A 188 7.89 -14.76 1.51
C ALA A 188 6.37 -14.79 1.28
N HIS A 189 5.97 -14.61 0.03
CA HIS A 189 4.61 -14.81 -0.45
C HIS A 189 4.57 -16.09 -1.28
N ILE A 190 3.58 -16.94 -1.05
CA ILE A 190 3.43 -18.21 -1.76
C ILE A 190 2.12 -18.16 -2.53
N MET A 191 2.23 -18.16 -3.86
CA MET A 191 1.11 -18.07 -4.77
C MET A 191 0.89 -19.43 -5.44
N PRO A 192 -0.18 -20.16 -5.09
CA PRO A 192 -0.58 -21.34 -5.84
C PRO A 192 -1.21 -20.89 -7.16
N ILE A 193 -0.62 -21.34 -8.28
CA ILE A 193 -1.10 -21.04 -9.63
C ILE A 193 -1.96 -22.22 -10.08
N THR A 194 -3.18 -21.95 -10.54
CA THR A 194 -4.07 -22.98 -11.10
C THR A 194 -4.07 -22.98 -12.62
N GLN A 195 -4.39 -24.12 -13.24
CA GLN A 195 -4.48 -24.22 -14.70
C GLN A 195 -5.51 -23.25 -15.30
N SER A 196 -6.61 -22.96 -14.59
CA SER A 196 -7.57 -21.95 -15.00
C SER A 196 -7.00 -20.52 -15.01
N GLN A 197 -6.03 -20.21 -14.16
CA GLN A 197 -5.34 -18.91 -14.18
C GLN A 197 -4.31 -18.83 -15.32
N LEU A 198 -3.73 -19.96 -15.73
CA LEU A 198 -2.84 -20.06 -16.89
C LEU A 198 -3.62 -20.02 -18.22
N GLY A 199 -4.86 -20.55 -18.23
CA GLY A 199 -5.74 -20.59 -19.40
C GLY A 199 -6.65 -19.36 -19.59
N LEU A 200 -6.84 -18.53 -18.55
CA LEU A 200 -7.54 -17.23 -18.62
C LEU A 200 -6.59 -16.08 -19.02
N GLY A 201 -5.57 -16.39 -19.82
CA GLY A 201 -4.58 -15.44 -20.37
C GLY A 201 -5.20 -14.23 -21.08
N ASP A 202 -6.49 -14.30 -21.44
CA ASP A 202 -7.23 -13.21 -22.10
C ASP A 202 -8.40 -12.64 -21.28
N THR A 203 -8.69 -13.13 -20.07
CA THR A 203 -9.87 -12.65 -19.29
C THR A 203 -9.59 -12.31 -17.83
N PHE A 204 -8.44 -12.69 -17.26
CA PHE A 204 -7.90 -11.98 -16.08
C PHE A 204 -7.11 -10.71 -16.47
N SER A 205 -6.98 -10.46 -17.77
CA SER A 205 -6.65 -9.16 -18.37
C SER A 205 -7.81 -8.15 -18.30
N LEU A 206 -8.94 -8.46 -17.65
CA LEU A 206 -10.07 -7.53 -17.45
C LEU A 206 -9.83 -6.42 -16.41
N GLY A 207 -8.59 -6.24 -15.95
CA GLY A 207 -8.11 -4.97 -15.36
C GLY A 207 -7.26 -4.13 -16.32
N ALA A 208 -7.06 -4.61 -17.55
CA ALA A 208 -6.24 -3.99 -18.59
C ALA A 208 -7.08 -3.46 -19.77
N VAL A 209 -8.41 -3.41 -19.64
CA VAL A 209 -9.31 -2.77 -20.63
C VAL A 209 -9.64 -1.33 -20.19
N VAL A 210 -8.62 -0.55 -19.82
CA VAL A 210 -8.57 0.92 -19.97
C VAL A 210 -7.10 1.32 -20.17
N ALA A 211 -6.46 0.76 -21.19
CA ALA A 211 -5.23 1.31 -21.75
C ALA A 211 -5.25 1.08 -23.27
N GLY A 212 -6.40 1.41 -23.87
CA GLY A 212 -6.47 1.68 -25.29
C GLY A 212 -5.73 2.98 -25.54
N GLU A 213 -4.59 2.86 -26.21
CA GLU A 213 -3.88 3.89 -26.96
C GLU A 213 -3.42 5.13 -26.18
N LYS A 214 -2.09 5.29 -26.13
CA LYS A 214 -1.32 6.46 -25.69
C LYS A 214 -1.08 6.57 -24.18
N SER A 215 -0.17 5.75 -23.66
CA SER A 215 0.71 6.23 -22.59
C SER A 215 2.13 5.73 -22.80
N ALA A 216 3.04 6.69 -22.71
CA ALA A 216 4.46 6.64 -23.01
C ALA A 216 5.14 5.37 -22.49
N GLY A 217 5.70 4.61 -23.44
CA GLY A 217 6.67 3.57 -23.14
C GLY A 217 7.95 4.18 -22.58
N VAL A 218 8.44 3.58 -21.51
CA VAL A 218 9.87 3.52 -21.25
C VAL A 218 10.27 2.06 -21.44
N ILE A 219 10.95 1.85 -22.55
CA ILE A 219 11.58 0.62 -23.00
C ILE A 219 12.94 0.52 -22.31
N ILE A 220 13.19 -0.55 -21.55
CA ILE A 220 14.53 -1.14 -21.43
C ILE A 220 14.37 -2.67 -21.40
N GLY A 221 14.77 -3.33 -22.50
CA GLY A 221 15.20 -4.73 -22.51
C GLY A 221 14.13 -5.82 -22.69
N GLY A 222 13.84 -6.17 -23.96
CA GLY A 222 13.70 -7.55 -24.44
C GLY A 222 12.70 -8.52 -23.78
N GLY A 223 11.55 -8.72 -24.43
CA GLY A 223 10.94 -10.04 -24.60
C GLY A 223 10.11 -10.61 -23.43
N LYS A 224 8.80 -10.73 -23.68
CA LYS A 224 7.73 -11.28 -22.83
C LYS A 224 7.31 -10.40 -21.65
N GLN A 225 6.27 -9.60 -21.88
CA GLN A 225 5.35 -9.18 -20.81
C GLN A 225 4.67 -10.42 -20.24
N ILE A 226 5.33 -11.11 -19.31
CA ILE A 226 4.61 -11.83 -18.28
C ILE A 226 4.23 -10.74 -17.28
N LYS A 227 3.00 -10.25 -17.35
CA LYS A 227 2.46 -9.35 -16.34
C LYS A 227 2.49 -10.15 -15.03
N GLU A 228 3.52 -9.91 -14.20
CA GLU A 228 3.69 -10.57 -12.92
C GLU A 228 2.40 -10.41 -12.12
N VAL A 229 1.83 -11.54 -11.68
CA VAL A 229 0.66 -11.51 -10.82
C VAL A 229 1.11 -10.92 -9.49
N GLU A 230 0.66 -9.70 -9.20
CA GLU A 230 1.00 -9.01 -7.97
C GLU A 230 0.55 -9.83 -6.75
N ALA A 231 1.48 -10.12 -5.84
CA ALA A 231 1.17 -10.83 -4.60
C ALA A 231 0.34 -9.93 -3.69
N ARG A 232 -0.91 -10.33 -3.40
CA ARG A 232 -1.81 -9.63 -2.49
C ARG A 232 -2.37 -10.56 -1.41
N PRO A 233 -2.72 -10.07 -0.21
CA PRO A 233 -3.18 -10.91 0.90
C PRO A 233 -4.39 -11.81 0.59
N TRP A 234 -5.21 -11.47 -0.39
CA TRP A 234 -6.38 -12.27 -0.78
C TRP A 234 -6.12 -13.29 -1.90
N ASN A 235 -4.98 -13.21 -2.59
CA ASN A 235 -4.67 -14.09 -3.74
C ASN A 235 -3.52 -15.06 -3.48
N CYS A 236 -2.77 -14.89 -2.39
CA CYS A 236 -1.64 -15.72 -2.04
C CYS A 236 -1.52 -15.88 -0.52
N ILE A 237 -0.76 -16.90 -0.10
CA ILE A 237 -0.31 -17.01 1.29
C ILE A 237 0.75 -15.92 1.49
N TYR A 238 0.32 -14.80 2.07
CA TYR A 238 1.09 -13.57 2.05
C TYR A 238 1.95 -13.40 3.30
N GLY A 239 3.25 -13.14 3.10
CA GLY A 239 4.11 -12.60 4.15
C GLY A 239 4.42 -13.58 5.26
N VAL A 240 4.54 -14.87 4.92
CA VAL A 240 4.72 -15.95 5.89
C VAL A 240 6.20 -16.24 6.14
N ARG A 241 6.52 -16.52 7.41
CA ARG A 241 7.83 -17.06 7.81
C ARG A 241 7.84 -18.57 7.58
N GLY A 242 9.03 -19.15 7.40
CA GLY A 242 9.14 -20.61 7.16
C GLY A 242 8.54 -21.05 5.82
N PHE A 243 8.67 -20.23 4.78
CA PHE A 243 8.03 -20.48 3.47
C PHE A 243 8.35 -21.85 2.84
N ARG A 244 9.46 -22.49 3.22
CA ARG A 244 9.83 -23.85 2.79
C ARG A 244 8.84 -24.90 3.31
N GLU A 245 8.50 -24.85 4.60
CA GLU A 245 7.54 -25.76 5.24
C GLU A 245 6.16 -25.62 4.61
N VAL A 246 5.75 -24.39 4.32
CA VAL A 246 4.46 -24.11 3.66
C VAL A 246 4.45 -24.63 2.24
N LYS A 247 5.54 -24.43 1.48
CA LYS A 247 5.68 -24.97 0.12
C LYS A 247 5.59 -26.50 0.13
N GLU A 248 6.30 -27.16 1.05
CA GLU A 248 6.23 -28.61 1.21
C GLU A 248 4.83 -29.09 1.60
N ALA A 249 4.12 -28.37 2.48
CA ALA A 249 2.76 -28.71 2.87
C ALA A 249 1.75 -28.61 1.71
N ILE A 250 2.02 -27.74 0.73
CA ILE A 250 1.19 -27.60 -0.49
C ILE A 250 1.48 -28.74 -1.48
N LEU A 251 2.74 -29.19 -1.58
CA LEU A 251 3.18 -30.22 -2.53
C LEU A 251 2.99 -31.65 -2.04
N LYS A 252 2.84 -31.86 -0.73
CA LYS A 252 2.41 -33.13 -0.12
C LYS A 252 0.93 -33.40 -0.42
#